data_AF-A0A2S6MSP4-F1
#
_entry.id   AF-A0A2S6MSP4-F1
#
_cell.length_a   1.000
_cell.length_b   1.000
_cell.length_c   1.000
_cell.angle_alpha   90.00
_cell.angle_beta   90.00
_cell.angle_gamma   90.00
#
_symmetry.space_group_name_H-M   'P 1'
#
loop_
_entity.id
_entity.type
_entity.pdbx_description
1 polymer ?
#
loop_
_entity_poly.entity_id
_entity_poly.type
_entity_poly.pdbx_seq_one_letter_code
_entity_poly.pdbx_strand_id
1 'polypeptide(L)'
;MNILKSLFGKKPITSTAIAAEIAQARAEHDAALAKRGAALAGLGLMDDAAHQKAEAEYEVHRRAADRAAARLADLERAHAEALVTEAVSEKQAEAERFRQRVTNARNDVEVEAAALLRDYDATAAKLGDIIARLGEIDTEASAVNEAGRRAPGFEPVRSIDAAHRQHPGRQAIERREMQQCWVFANGDVLAVRTNADGEVIKEESRWVHHEQRFDTPRLEQREIIVSRTQARPGHYEAGLNGIVLPPGFARGAAHWPRKS
;
A
#
# COMPACT_ATOMS: atom_id res chain seq x y z
N MET A 1 -46.51 3.98 -30.94
CA MET A 1 -45.34 3.14 -30.54
C MET A 1 -44.14 4.07 -30.40
N ASN A 2 -43.44 4.04 -29.26
CA ASN A 2 -42.29 4.92 -29.01
C ASN A 2 -41.16 4.62 -30.02
N ILE A 3 -40.67 5.64 -30.74
CA ILE A 3 -39.63 5.55 -31.78
C ILE A 3 -38.36 4.83 -31.27
N LEU A 4 -38.08 4.94 -29.97
CA LEU A 4 -36.97 4.25 -29.33
C LEU A 4 -37.15 2.72 -29.33
N LYS A 5 -38.38 2.22 -29.17
CA LYS A 5 -38.65 0.77 -29.21
C LYS A 5 -38.48 0.19 -30.61
N SER A 6 -38.76 0.96 -31.66
CA SER A 6 -38.48 0.53 -33.04
C SER A 6 -36.99 0.54 -33.38
N LEU A 7 -36.22 1.48 -32.81
CA LEU A 7 -34.78 1.63 -33.12
C LEU A 7 -33.91 0.66 -32.31
N PHE A 8 -34.20 0.50 -31.03
CA PHE A 8 -33.36 -0.30 -30.12
C PHE A 8 -33.92 -1.71 -29.86
N GLY A 9 -35.19 -1.97 -30.18
CA GLY A 9 -35.82 -3.28 -29.98
C GLY A 9 -35.76 -3.73 -28.52
N LYS A 10 -34.99 -4.80 -28.25
CA LYS A 10 -34.75 -5.35 -26.89
C LYS A 10 -33.47 -4.81 -26.23
N LYS A 11 -32.65 -4.03 -26.93
CA LYS A 11 -31.40 -3.52 -26.39
C LYS A 11 -31.67 -2.45 -25.33
N PRO A 12 -30.82 -2.34 -24.30
CA PRO A 12 -30.93 -1.26 -23.31
C PRO A 12 -30.81 0.10 -24.01
N ILE A 13 -31.78 0.97 -23.76
CA ILE A 13 -31.82 2.32 -24.30
C ILE A 13 -31.05 3.21 -23.34
N THR A 14 -29.78 3.46 -23.66
CA THR A 14 -28.90 4.35 -22.88
C THR A 14 -28.73 5.69 -23.60
N SER A 15 -28.35 6.73 -22.85
CA SER A 15 -28.00 8.05 -23.41
C SER A 15 -26.96 7.94 -24.53
N THR A 16 -25.93 7.10 -24.33
CA THR A 16 -24.89 6.81 -25.31
C THR A 16 -25.43 6.17 -26.60
N ALA A 17 -26.38 5.25 -26.50
CA ALA A 17 -26.99 4.61 -27.65
C ALA A 17 -27.87 5.60 -28.44
N ILE A 18 -28.61 6.47 -27.74
CA ILE A 18 -29.41 7.52 -28.39
C ILE A 18 -28.50 8.56 -29.06
N ALA A 19 -27.37 8.94 -28.44
CA ALA A 19 -26.43 9.89 -29.02
C ALA A 19 -25.83 9.40 -30.35
N ALA A 20 -25.49 8.11 -30.44
CA ALA A 20 -25.03 7.50 -31.69
C ALA A 20 -26.09 7.57 -32.79
N GLU A 21 -27.35 7.32 -32.42
CA GLU A 21 -28.49 7.37 -33.33
C GLU A 21 -28.80 8.80 -33.82
N ILE A 22 -28.63 9.80 -32.95
CA ILE A 22 -28.69 11.23 -33.32
C ILE A 22 -27.63 11.54 -34.37
N ALA A 23 -26.39 11.07 -34.19
CA ALA A 23 -25.32 11.31 -35.15
C ALA A 23 -25.64 10.72 -36.53
N GLN A 24 -26.19 9.50 -36.57
CA GLN A 24 -26.63 8.89 -37.83
C GLN A 24 -27.78 9.68 -38.47
N ALA A 25 -28.81 10.05 -37.70
CA ALA A 25 -29.94 10.82 -38.21
C ALA A 25 -29.53 12.21 -38.72
N ARG A 26 -28.49 12.85 -38.14
CA ARG A 26 -27.90 14.10 -38.63
C ARG A 26 -27.23 13.90 -39.99
N ALA A 27 -26.43 12.85 -40.14
CA ALA A 27 -25.80 12.53 -41.42
C ALA A 27 -26.83 12.24 -42.53
N GLU A 28 -27.92 11.53 -42.20
CA GLU A 28 -29.04 11.26 -43.13
C GLU A 28 -29.77 12.55 -43.53
N HIS A 29 -30.01 13.46 -42.59
CA HIS A 29 -30.62 14.76 -42.84
C HIS A 29 -29.74 15.63 -43.75
N ASP A 30 -28.45 15.75 -43.46
CA ASP A 30 -27.50 16.55 -44.23
C ASP A 30 -27.33 15.99 -45.65
N ALA A 31 -27.29 14.66 -45.80
CA ALA A 31 -27.28 14.00 -47.10
C ALA A 31 -28.56 14.27 -47.91
N ALA A 32 -29.73 14.31 -47.26
CA ALA A 32 -30.98 14.65 -47.92
C ALA A 32 -31.02 16.11 -48.37
N LEU A 33 -30.51 17.04 -47.56
CA LEU A 33 -30.37 18.45 -47.93
C LEU A 33 -29.41 18.65 -49.11
N ALA A 34 -28.27 17.97 -49.12
CA ALA A 34 -27.30 18.03 -50.22
C ALA A 34 -27.93 17.52 -51.53
N LYS A 35 -28.63 16.38 -51.50
CA LYS A 35 -29.33 15.83 -52.67
C LYS A 35 -30.47 16.73 -53.14
N ARG A 36 -31.19 17.37 -52.21
CA ARG A 36 -32.22 18.38 -52.53
C ARG A 36 -31.62 19.56 -53.28
N GLY A 37 -30.46 20.06 -52.85
CA GLY A 37 -29.75 21.15 -53.53
C GLY A 37 -29.24 20.75 -54.91
N ALA A 38 -28.70 19.53 -55.05
CA ALA A 38 -28.22 19.00 -56.32
C ALA A 38 -29.33 18.79 -57.36
N ALA A 39 -30.52 18.37 -56.94
CA ALA A 39 -31.68 18.18 -57.83
C ALA A 39 -32.10 19.47 -58.55
N LEU A 40 -31.87 20.64 -57.95
CA LEU A 40 -32.19 21.95 -58.56
C LEU A 40 -30.99 22.59 -59.28
N ALA A 41 -29.83 21.94 -59.30
CA ALA A 41 -28.65 22.49 -59.97
C ALA A 41 -28.82 22.42 -61.51
N GLY A 42 -28.60 23.53 -62.20
CA GLY A 42 -28.63 23.57 -63.67
C GLY A 42 -30.02 23.69 -64.31
N LEU A 43 -31.06 24.03 -63.53
CA LEU A 43 -32.44 24.22 -64.02
C LEU A 43 -32.57 25.10 -65.27
N GLY A 44 -31.74 26.14 -65.42
CA GLY A 44 -31.75 27.04 -66.58
C GLY A 44 -31.26 26.44 -67.90
N LEU A 45 -30.74 25.21 -67.89
CA LEU A 45 -30.21 24.50 -69.06
C LEU A 45 -31.02 23.22 -69.37
N MET A 46 -32.07 22.94 -68.62
CA MET A 46 -32.89 21.74 -68.75
C MET A 46 -34.03 21.94 -69.74
N ASP A 47 -34.41 20.87 -70.44
CA ASP A 47 -35.68 20.83 -71.15
C ASP A 47 -36.85 20.56 -70.18
N ASP A 48 -38.09 20.73 -70.66
CA ASP A 48 -39.29 20.61 -69.81
C ASP A 48 -39.43 19.22 -69.17
N ALA A 49 -38.98 18.16 -69.85
CA ALA A 49 -39.02 16.80 -69.33
C ALA A 49 -37.99 16.59 -68.19
N ALA A 50 -36.78 17.14 -68.35
CA ALA A 50 -35.76 17.14 -67.32
C ALA A 50 -36.16 18.01 -66.12
N HIS A 51 -36.85 19.12 -66.35
CA HIS A 51 -37.38 19.98 -65.28
C HIS A 51 -38.41 19.25 -64.40
N GLN A 52 -39.40 18.57 -65.00
CA GLN A 52 -40.40 17.80 -64.25
C GLN A 52 -39.75 16.68 -63.42
N LYS A 53 -38.71 16.03 -63.94
CA LYS A 53 -37.97 15.00 -63.21
C LYS A 53 -37.20 15.59 -62.03
N ALA A 54 -36.54 16.72 -62.22
CA ALA A 54 -35.81 17.44 -61.16
C ALA A 54 -36.73 17.88 -60.02
N GLU A 55 -37.94 18.39 -60.33
CA GLU A 55 -38.94 18.74 -59.32
C GLU A 55 -39.44 17.53 -58.52
N ALA A 56 -39.65 16.40 -59.20
CA ALA A 56 -40.05 15.16 -58.53
C ALA A 56 -38.95 14.65 -57.56
N GLU A 57 -37.68 14.69 -57.98
CA GLU A 57 -36.53 14.32 -57.15
C GLU A 57 -36.35 15.29 -55.97
N TYR A 58 -36.54 16.59 -56.19
CA TYR A 58 -36.53 17.61 -55.14
C TYR A 58 -37.57 17.32 -54.06
N GLU A 59 -38.82 17.02 -54.43
CA GLU A 59 -39.90 16.73 -53.48
C GLU A 59 -39.63 15.45 -52.67
N VAL A 60 -39.02 14.43 -53.29
CA VAL A 60 -38.59 13.22 -52.58
C VAL A 60 -37.55 13.55 -51.51
N HIS A 61 -36.54 14.34 -51.86
CA HIS A 61 -35.47 14.73 -50.94
C HIS A 61 -35.94 15.70 -49.86
N ARG A 62 -36.89 16.61 -50.17
CA ARG A 62 -37.53 17.47 -49.18
C ARG A 62 -38.27 16.64 -48.12
N ARG A 63 -39.12 15.70 -48.54
CA ARG A 63 -39.85 14.82 -47.61
C ARG A 63 -38.90 13.93 -46.80
N ALA A 64 -37.76 13.52 -47.37
CA ALA A 64 -36.75 12.78 -46.65
C ALA A 64 -36.08 13.64 -45.56
N ALA A 65 -35.74 14.89 -45.86
CA ALA A 65 -35.21 15.84 -44.89
C ALA A 65 -36.22 16.13 -43.76
N ASP A 66 -37.49 16.37 -44.09
CA ASP A 66 -38.55 16.63 -43.11
C ASP A 66 -38.71 15.44 -42.13
N ARG A 67 -38.69 14.19 -42.64
CA ARG A 67 -38.73 12.99 -41.79
C ARG A 67 -37.49 12.84 -40.91
N ALA A 68 -36.30 13.12 -41.45
CA ALA A 68 -35.06 13.07 -40.68
C ALA A 68 -35.03 14.13 -39.57
N ALA A 69 -35.50 15.35 -39.87
CA ALA A 69 -35.64 16.43 -38.88
C ALA A 69 -36.62 16.08 -37.76
N ALA A 70 -37.78 15.49 -38.09
CA ALA A 70 -38.75 15.03 -37.09
C ALA A 70 -38.16 13.93 -36.19
N ARG A 71 -37.44 12.96 -36.77
CA ARG A 71 -36.73 11.91 -36.02
C ARG A 71 -35.66 12.49 -35.11
N LEU A 72 -34.91 13.49 -35.56
CA LEU A 72 -33.90 14.18 -34.75
C LEU A 72 -34.53 14.86 -33.53
N ALA A 73 -35.63 15.59 -33.70
CA ALA A 73 -36.32 16.24 -32.59
C ALA A 73 -36.83 15.25 -31.54
N ASP A 74 -37.33 14.09 -31.98
CA ASP A 74 -37.75 13.02 -31.07
C ASP A 74 -36.56 12.38 -30.33
N LEU A 75 -35.46 12.12 -31.03
CA LEU A 75 -34.25 11.54 -30.44
C LEU A 75 -33.56 12.50 -29.45
N GLU A 76 -33.52 13.81 -29.75
CA GLU A 76 -32.93 14.81 -28.86
C GLU A 76 -33.72 14.94 -27.55
N ARG A 77 -35.05 14.89 -27.62
CA ARG A 77 -35.92 14.86 -26.43
C ARG A 77 -35.69 13.59 -25.61
N ALA A 78 -35.68 12.43 -26.27
CA ALA A 78 -35.42 11.15 -25.62
C ALA A 78 -34.03 11.09 -24.98
N HIS A 79 -33.02 11.70 -25.61
CA HIS A 79 -31.66 11.77 -25.08
C HIS A 79 -31.60 12.58 -23.77
N ALA A 80 -32.29 13.72 -23.71
CA ALA A 80 -32.38 14.52 -22.49
C ALA A 80 -33.06 13.75 -21.35
N GLU A 81 -34.16 13.05 -21.64
CA GLU A 81 -34.87 12.20 -20.66
C GLU A 81 -34.00 11.03 -20.17
N ALA A 82 -33.26 10.39 -21.06
CA ALA A 82 -32.35 9.30 -20.72
C ALA A 82 -31.22 9.78 -19.80
N LEU A 83 -30.60 10.93 -20.09
CA LEU A 83 -29.55 11.51 -19.24
C LEU A 83 -30.04 11.81 -17.81
N VAL A 84 -31.25 12.37 -17.68
CA VAL A 84 -31.84 12.64 -16.36
C VAL A 84 -32.12 11.34 -15.61
N THR A 85 -32.69 10.35 -16.29
CA THR A 85 -33.01 9.04 -15.70
C THR A 85 -31.75 8.31 -15.22
N GLU A 86 -30.71 8.27 -16.06
CA GLU A 86 -29.42 7.67 -15.73
C GLU A 86 -28.78 8.37 -14.53
N ALA A 87 -28.75 9.71 -14.52
CA ALA A 87 -28.21 10.47 -13.41
C ALA A 87 -28.97 10.23 -12.08
N VAL A 88 -30.30 10.08 -12.13
CA VAL A 88 -31.10 9.73 -10.94
C VAL A 88 -30.79 8.31 -10.48
N SER A 89 -30.66 7.36 -11.41
CA SER A 89 -30.36 5.97 -11.09
C SER A 89 -28.98 5.80 -10.45
N GLU A 90 -27.95 6.51 -10.93
CA GLU A 90 -26.62 6.46 -10.33
C GLU A 90 -26.63 7.06 -8.92
N LYS A 91 -27.30 8.21 -8.72
CA LYS A 91 -27.46 8.80 -7.38
C LYS A 91 -28.15 7.84 -6.39
N GLN A 92 -29.17 7.11 -6.85
CA GLN A 92 -29.84 6.11 -6.01
C GLN A 92 -28.92 4.92 -5.71
N ALA A 93 -28.14 4.46 -6.68
CA ALA A 93 -27.17 3.39 -6.49
C ALA A 93 -26.04 3.79 -5.52
N GLU A 94 -25.53 5.01 -5.62
CA GLU A 94 -24.55 5.57 -4.68
C GLU A 94 -25.12 5.68 -3.27
N ALA A 95 -26.35 6.19 -3.12
CA ALA A 95 -27.02 6.27 -1.83
C ALA A 95 -27.22 4.87 -1.21
N GLU A 96 -27.56 3.86 -2.01
CA GLU A 96 -27.69 2.48 -1.54
C GLU A 96 -26.36 1.89 -1.11
N ARG A 97 -25.29 2.05 -1.92
CA ARG A 97 -23.93 1.64 -1.55
C ARG A 97 -23.50 2.28 -0.23
N PHE A 98 -23.81 3.56 -0.03
CA PHE A 98 -23.51 4.26 1.22
C PHE A 98 -24.31 3.70 2.40
N ARG A 99 -25.61 3.47 2.24
CA ARG A 99 -26.45 2.85 3.27
C ARG A 99 -25.91 1.48 3.68
N GLN A 100 -25.55 0.64 2.72
CA GLN A 100 -24.97 -0.68 3.01
C GLN A 100 -23.66 -0.56 3.80
N ARG A 101 -22.77 0.37 3.42
CA ARG A 101 -21.52 0.61 4.15
C ARG A 101 -21.76 1.06 5.59
N VAL A 102 -22.76 1.92 5.82
CA VAL A 102 -23.14 2.35 7.18
C VAL A 102 -23.66 1.17 8.00
N THR A 103 -24.52 0.33 7.42
CA THR A 103 -25.05 -0.87 8.09
C THR A 103 -23.93 -1.84 8.47
N ASN A 104 -23.01 -2.11 7.54
CA ASN A 104 -21.87 -3.00 7.80
C ASN A 104 -20.98 -2.40 8.91
N ALA A 105 -20.61 -1.12 8.81
CA ALA A 105 -19.77 -0.48 9.83
C ALA A 105 -20.43 -0.50 11.22
N ARG A 106 -21.75 -0.34 11.31
CA ARG A 106 -22.47 -0.50 12.58
C ARG A 106 -22.38 -1.91 13.11
N ASN A 107 -22.58 -2.92 12.25
CA ASN A 107 -22.45 -4.32 12.64
C ASN A 107 -21.02 -4.66 13.12
N ASP A 108 -19.99 -4.19 12.41
CA ASP A 108 -18.60 -4.42 12.78
C ASP A 108 -18.28 -3.84 14.16
N VAL A 109 -18.81 -2.64 14.47
CA VAL A 109 -18.62 -2.00 15.78
C VAL A 109 -19.46 -2.66 16.88
N GLU A 110 -20.73 -2.97 16.61
CA GLU A 110 -21.66 -3.45 17.66
C GLU A 110 -21.50 -4.94 17.94
N VAL A 111 -21.14 -5.74 16.94
CA VAL A 111 -21.10 -7.20 17.02
C VAL A 111 -19.66 -7.70 17.03
N GLU A 112 -18.89 -7.39 15.98
CA GLU A 112 -17.56 -7.97 15.79
C GLU A 112 -16.56 -7.43 16.81
N ALA A 113 -16.49 -6.11 16.99
CA ALA A 113 -15.61 -5.50 17.98
C ALA A 113 -15.95 -5.98 19.40
N ALA A 114 -17.23 -6.12 19.73
CA ALA A 114 -17.65 -6.66 21.02
C ALA A 114 -17.20 -8.13 21.21
N ALA A 115 -17.23 -8.96 20.17
CA ALA A 115 -16.70 -10.32 20.24
C ALA A 115 -15.19 -10.33 20.49
N LEU A 116 -14.43 -9.55 19.71
CA LEU A 116 -12.97 -9.42 19.86
C LEU A 116 -12.56 -8.91 21.25
N LEU A 117 -13.31 -7.95 21.81
CA LEU A 117 -13.05 -7.43 23.14
C LEU A 117 -13.30 -8.47 24.24
N ARG A 118 -14.28 -9.38 24.08
CA ARG A 118 -14.49 -10.51 25.00
C ARG A 118 -13.33 -11.51 24.94
N ASP A 119 -12.86 -11.82 23.74
CA ASP A 119 -11.73 -12.74 23.55
C ASP A 119 -10.44 -12.14 24.13
N TYR A 120 -10.24 -10.84 23.92
CA TYR A 120 -9.18 -10.08 24.58
C TYR A 120 -9.28 -10.18 26.11
N ASP A 121 -10.44 -9.91 26.71
CA ASP A 121 -10.64 -9.99 28.15
C ASP A 121 -10.30 -11.39 28.71
N ALA A 122 -10.79 -12.45 28.05
CA ALA A 122 -10.52 -13.82 28.45
C ALA A 122 -9.02 -14.16 28.37
N THR A 123 -8.32 -13.62 27.37
CA THR A 123 -6.88 -13.84 27.19
C THR A 123 -6.06 -13.03 28.18
N ALA A 124 -6.42 -11.77 28.39
CA ALA A 124 -5.79 -10.88 29.35
C ALA A 124 -5.92 -11.41 30.78
N ALA A 125 -7.07 -11.98 31.16
CA ALA A 125 -7.25 -12.63 32.45
C ALA A 125 -6.25 -13.79 32.64
N LYS A 126 -6.13 -14.69 31.66
CA LYS A 126 -5.19 -15.82 31.69
C LYS A 126 -3.73 -15.35 31.77
N LEU A 127 -3.37 -14.32 31.00
CA LEU A 127 -2.03 -13.73 31.08
C LEU A 127 -1.79 -13.11 32.46
N GLY A 128 -2.79 -12.45 33.04
CA GLY A 128 -2.73 -11.93 34.40
C GLY A 128 -2.52 -13.02 35.45
N ASP A 129 -3.15 -14.19 35.32
CA ASP A 129 -2.91 -15.36 36.18
C ASP A 129 -1.46 -15.88 36.04
N ILE A 130 -0.94 -15.96 34.81
CA ILE A 130 0.44 -16.40 34.55
C ILE A 130 1.44 -15.43 35.18
N ILE A 131 1.26 -14.12 34.98
CA ILE A 131 2.17 -13.11 35.54
C ILE A 131 2.13 -13.15 37.07
N ALA A 132 0.94 -13.29 37.67
CA ALA A 132 0.81 -13.44 39.13
C ALA A 132 1.61 -14.65 39.63
N ARG A 133 1.47 -15.80 38.97
CA ARG A 133 2.19 -17.03 39.35
C ARG A 133 3.70 -16.88 39.21
N LEU A 134 4.19 -16.21 38.17
CA LEU A 134 5.62 -15.93 38.02
C LEU A 134 6.12 -14.99 39.13
N GLY A 135 5.33 -13.99 39.51
CA GLY A 135 5.64 -13.11 40.64
C GLY A 135 5.72 -13.85 41.98
N GLU A 136 4.84 -14.82 42.23
CA GLU A 136 4.92 -15.69 43.41
C GLU A 136 6.22 -16.51 43.44
N ILE A 137 6.63 -17.07 42.30
CA ILE A 137 7.87 -17.86 42.19
C ILE A 137 9.10 -16.97 42.48
N ASP A 138 9.16 -15.77 41.92
CA ASP A 138 10.27 -14.84 42.19
C ASP A 138 10.28 -14.37 43.65
N THR A 139 9.10 -14.18 44.26
CA THR A 139 8.98 -13.82 45.68
C THR A 139 9.50 -14.95 46.57
N GLU A 140 9.11 -16.19 46.30
CA GLU A 140 9.58 -17.37 47.04
C GLU A 140 11.09 -17.57 46.87
N ALA A 141 11.62 -17.47 45.65
CA ALA A 141 13.06 -17.56 45.39
C ALA A 141 13.83 -16.49 46.18
N SER A 142 13.31 -15.27 46.23
CA SER A 142 13.89 -14.17 47.01
C SER A 142 13.83 -14.45 48.52
N ALA A 143 12.72 -15.00 49.02
CA ALA A 143 12.57 -15.36 50.43
C ALA A 143 13.53 -16.48 50.86
N VAL A 144 13.66 -17.53 50.04
CA VAL A 144 14.62 -18.63 50.25
C VAL A 144 16.06 -18.11 50.26
N ASN A 145 16.40 -17.23 49.33
CA ASN A 145 17.72 -16.61 49.29
C ASN A 145 18.02 -15.77 50.52
N GLU A 146 17.03 -15.03 51.02
CA GLU A 146 17.20 -14.23 52.24
C GLU A 146 17.41 -15.12 53.47
N ALA A 147 16.61 -16.18 53.60
CA ALA A 147 16.72 -17.14 54.71
C ALA A 147 18.05 -17.93 54.65
N GLY A 148 18.48 -18.34 53.46
CA GLY A 148 19.70 -19.12 53.23
C GLY A 148 21.00 -18.32 53.27
N ARG A 149 20.95 -16.98 53.24
CA ARG A 149 22.13 -16.09 53.11
C ARG A 149 23.26 -16.38 54.12
N ARG A 150 22.93 -16.87 55.31
CA ARG A 150 23.91 -17.15 56.38
C ARG A 150 24.21 -18.64 56.57
N ALA A 151 23.57 -19.52 55.80
CA ALA A 151 23.77 -20.96 55.89
C ALA A 151 25.06 -21.38 55.16
N PRO A 152 25.98 -22.12 55.81
CA PRO A 152 27.20 -22.60 55.16
C PRO A 152 26.88 -23.51 53.98
N GLY A 153 27.47 -23.23 52.81
CA GLY A 153 27.29 -24.04 51.60
C GLY A 153 25.97 -23.82 50.85
N PHE A 154 25.17 -22.81 51.23
CA PHE A 154 23.95 -22.45 50.50
C PHE A 154 24.26 -21.80 49.15
N GLU A 155 23.65 -22.32 48.08
CA GLU A 155 23.72 -21.75 46.74
C GLU A 155 22.44 -20.94 46.47
N PRO A 156 22.54 -19.63 46.18
CA PRO A 156 21.38 -18.80 45.88
C PRO A 156 20.61 -19.29 44.66
N VAL A 157 19.28 -19.34 44.80
CA VAL A 157 18.34 -19.59 43.71
C VAL A 157 18.35 -18.41 42.75
N ARG A 158 18.53 -18.69 41.45
CA ARG A 158 18.48 -17.64 40.40
C ARG A 158 17.07 -17.11 40.23
N SER A 159 16.92 -15.82 39.95
CA SER A 159 15.62 -15.25 39.56
C SER A 159 15.16 -15.76 38.20
N ILE A 160 13.85 -15.70 37.94
CA ILE A 160 13.27 -16.10 36.65
C ILE A 160 13.89 -15.30 35.50
N ASP A 161 14.09 -13.99 35.69
CA ASP A 161 14.70 -13.13 34.66
C ASP A 161 16.11 -13.60 34.31
N ALA A 162 16.91 -13.96 35.31
CA ALA A 162 18.27 -14.43 35.11
C ALA A 162 18.36 -15.85 34.52
N ALA A 163 17.35 -16.68 34.76
CA ALA A 163 17.32 -18.08 34.30
C ALA A 163 16.76 -18.22 32.88
N HIS A 164 15.73 -17.43 32.53
CA HIS A 164 14.91 -17.68 31.35
C HIS A 164 14.69 -16.46 30.45
N ARG A 165 14.93 -15.23 30.93
CA ARG A 165 14.59 -14.00 30.19
C ARG A 165 15.83 -13.18 29.83
N GLN A 166 16.90 -13.88 29.45
CA GLN A 166 18.16 -13.29 28.99
C GLN A 166 18.36 -13.55 27.49
N HIS A 167 18.61 -12.47 26.75
CA HIS A 167 19.04 -12.59 25.36
C HIS A 167 20.52 -12.96 25.28
N PRO A 168 20.90 -13.88 24.38
CA PRO A 168 22.30 -14.21 24.18
C PRO A 168 23.07 -12.96 23.72
N GLY A 169 24.25 -12.78 24.28
CA GLY A 169 25.21 -11.81 23.76
C GLY A 169 25.72 -12.22 22.39
N ARG A 170 26.40 -11.29 21.71
CA ARG A 170 27.14 -11.59 20.49
C ARG A 170 28.63 -11.41 20.76
N GLN A 171 29.42 -12.44 20.45
CA GLN A 171 30.88 -12.30 20.45
C GLN A 171 31.33 -11.42 19.28
N ALA A 172 32.50 -10.79 19.41
CA ALA A 172 33.11 -10.09 18.29
C ALA A 172 33.57 -11.13 17.26
N ILE A 173 33.08 -11.01 16.02
CA ILE A 173 33.55 -11.82 14.89
C ILE A 173 34.44 -10.92 14.04
N GLU A 174 35.65 -11.41 13.76
CA GLU A 174 36.58 -10.83 12.82
C GLU A 174 36.43 -11.53 11.47
N ARG A 175 36.31 -10.76 10.40
CA ARG A 175 36.48 -11.25 9.03
C ARG A 175 37.88 -10.87 8.58
N ARG A 176 38.68 -11.88 8.27
CA ARG A 176 40.05 -11.73 7.78
C ARG A 176 40.11 -12.10 6.31
N GLU A 177 40.87 -11.34 5.54
CA GLU A 177 41.10 -11.61 4.12
C GLU A 177 42.54 -11.27 3.75
N MET A 178 43.07 -11.95 2.73
CA MET A 178 44.35 -11.60 2.12
C MET A 178 44.17 -10.31 1.31
N GLN A 179 44.77 -9.22 1.77
CA GLN A 179 44.79 -7.95 1.04
C GLN A 179 46.21 -7.40 0.93
N GLN A 180 46.43 -6.55 -0.07
CA GLN A 180 47.66 -5.77 -0.14
C GLN A 180 47.66 -4.73 0.98
N CYS A 181 48.73 -4.72 1.75
CA CYS A 181 48.93 -3.83 2.89
C CYS A 181 50.38 -3.32 2.94
N TRP A 182 50.56 -2.14 3.50
CA TRP A 182 51.88 -1.59 3.81
C TRP A 182 52.37 -2.17 5.14
N VAL A 183 53.51 -2.86 5.10
CA VAL A 183 54.13 -3.51 6.25
C VAL A 183 55.43 -2.81 6.60
N PHE A 184 55.54 -2.34 7.84
CA PHE A 184 56.74 -1.73 8.40
C PHE A 184 57.69 -2.80 8.97
N ALA A 185 58.97 -2.49 9.10
CA ALA A 185 59.97 -3.44 9.63
C ALA A 185 59.67 -3.85 11.09
N ASN A 186 58.97 -3.01 11.84
CA ASN A 186 58.49 -3.31 13.20
C ASN A 186 57.28 -4.27 13.25
N GLY A 187 56.72 -4.66 12.09
CA GLY A 187 55.57 -5.55 11.97
C GLY A 187 54.21 -4.85 11.93
N ASP A 188 54.15 -3.52 12.04
CA ASP A 188 52.91 -2.76 11.90
C ASP A 188 52.37 -2.87 10.47
N VAL A 189 51.05 -3.00 10.35
CA VAL A 189 50.36 -3.16 9.08
C VAL A 189 49.35 -2.03 8.89
N LEU A 190 49.40 -1.37 7.73
CA LEU A 190 48.41 -0.38 7.32
C LEU A 190 47.70 -0.83 6.05
N ALA A 191 46.39 -0.59 5.99
CA ALA A 191 45.62 -0.83 4.78
C ALA A 191 46.10 0.08 3.64
N VAL A 192 46.20 -0.49 2.44
CA VAL A 192 46.52 0.27 1.22
C VAL A 192 45.40 1.24 0.91
N ARG A 193 45.76 2.48 0.58
CA ARG A 193 44.85 3.49 0.05
C ARG A 193 45.11 3.65 -1.44
N THR A 194 44.07 3.79 -2.25
CA THR A 194 44.17 4.06 -3.68
C THR A 194 43.73 5.49 -3.98
N ASN A 195 44.35 6.10 -5.00
CA ASN A 195 43.92 7.39 -5.52
C ASN A 195 42.67 7.23 -6.42
N ALA A 196 42.14 8.34 -6.94
CA ALA A 196 40.95 8.33 -7.80
C ALA A 196 41.13 7.52 -9.11
N ASP A 197 42.37 7.36 -9.57
CA ASP A 197 42.74 6.60 -10.76
C ASP A 197 42.98 5.10 -10.47
N GLY A 198 42.81 4.68 -9.21
CA GLY A 198 42.97 3.29 -8.77
C GLY A 198 44.42 2.86 -8.48
N GLU A 199 45.38 3.77 -8.56
CA GLU A 199 46.78 3.50 -8.22
C GLU A 199 47.00 3.51 -6.70
N VAL A 200 47.86 2.61 -6.24
CA VAL A 200 48.23 2.49 -4.81
C VAL A 200 49.05 3.69 -4.37
N ILE A 201 48.56 4.42 -3.37
CA ILE A 201 49.26 5.54 -2.76
C ILE A 201 50.43 4.99 -1.93
N LYS A 202 51.64 5.47 -2.22
CA LYS A 202 52.85 5.11 -1.48
C LYS A 202 52.79 5.71 -0.08
N GLU A 203 52.86 4.87 0.94
CA GLU A 203 52.89 5.32 2.34
C GLU A 203 54.27 5.89 2.70
N GLU A 204 54.28 6.94 3.51
CA GLU A 204 55.51 7.64 3.90
C GLU A 204 56.36 6.81 4.88
N SER A 205 57.68 7.00 4.81
CA SER A 205 58.60 6.35 5.74
C SER A 205 58.51 7.00 7.12
N ARG A 206 58.54 6.19 8.17
CA ARG A 206 58.44 6.67 9.55
C ARG A 206 59.80 6.75 10.18
N TRP A 207 60.08 7.85 10.89
CA TRP A 207 61.32 7.96 11.66
C TRP A 207 61.22 7.13 12.94
N VAL A 208 62.08 6.13 13.07
CA VAL A 208 62.15 5.27 14.25
C VAL A 208 63.25 5.79 15.17
N HIS A 209 62.86 6.56 16.19
CA HIS A 209 63.78 7.28 17.07
C HIS A 209 64.85 6.40 17.74
N HIS A 210 64.52 5.17 18.12
CA HIS A 210 65.43 4.28 18.84
C HIS A 210 66.48 3.61 17.94
N GLU A 211 66.21 3.50 16.63
CA GLU A 211 67.14 2.93 15.65
C GLU A 211 67.85 4.02 14.82
N GLN A 212 67.50 5.29 15.05
CA GLN A 212 67.96 6.47 14.29
C GLN A 212 67.92 6.26 12.77
N ARG A 213 66.85 5.63 12.26
CA ARG A 213 66.64 5.39 10.83
C ARG A 213 65.19 5.54 10.42
N PHE A 214 64.97 5.72 9.12
CA PHE A 214 63.64 5.67 8.52
C PHE A 214 63.23 4.22 8.26
N ASP A 215 62.09 3.82 8.81
CA ASP A 215 61.42 2.58 8.47
C ASP A 215 60.54 2.82 7.24
N THR A 216 60.93 2.16 6.14
CA THR A 216 60.26 2.28 4.85
C THR A 216 59.27 1.12 4.69
N PRO A 217 57.96 1.40 4.58
CA PRO A 217 56.98 0.35 4.46
C PRO A 217 57.13 -0.40 3.13
N ARG A 218 56.93 -1.71 3.16
CA ARG A 218 56.92 -2.58 1.98
C ARG A 218 55.50 -3.01 1.69
N LEU A 219 55.17 -3.10 0.40
CA LEU A 219 53.87 -3.59 -0.03
C LEU A 219 53.90 -5.12 0.00
N GLU A 220 53.10 -5.72 0.87
CA GLU A 220 52.99 -7.18 0.99
C GLU A 220 51.52 -7.60 0.96
N GLN A 221 51.25 -8.85 0.58
CA GLN A 221 49.95 -9.47 0.80
C GLN A 221 49.96 -10.16 2.16
N ARG A 222 49.11 -9.69 3.08
CA ARG A 222 48.91 -10.33 4.38
C ARG A 222 47.44 -10.51 4.67
N GLU A 223 47.16 -11.49 5.52
CA GLU A 223 45.84 -11.66 6.08
C GLU A 223 45.59 -10.52 7.08
N ILE A 224 44.66 -9.62 6.76
CA ILE A 224 44.30 -8.49 7.61
C ILE A 224 42.83 -8.58 8.02
N ILE A 225 42.49 -7.98 9.15
CA ILE A 225 41.10 -7.87 9.61
C ILE A 225 40.42 -6.77 8.78
N VAL A 226 39.53 -7.18 7.87
CA VAL A 226 38.80 -6.26 6.98
C VAL A 226 37.55 -5.71 7.66
N SER A 227 36.93 -6.50 8.54
CA SER A 227 35.84 -6.03 9.36
C SER A 227 35.81 -6.73 10.71
N ARG A 228 35.43 -5.97 11.73
CA ARG A 228 35.22 -6.49 13.08
C ARG A 228 33.84 -6.08 13.54
N THR A 229 33.02 -7.07 13.86
CA THR A 229 31.77 -6.81 14.56
C THR A 229 32.07 -6.60 16.05
N GLN A 230 31.43 -5.60 16.67
CA GLN A 230 31.62 -5.35 18.09
C GLN A 230 30.96 -6.47 18.92
N ALA A 231 31.60 -6.82 20.04
CA ALA A 231 30.95 -7.67 21.03
C ALA A 231 29.79 -6.89 21.66
N ARG A 232 28.65 -7.56 21.85
CA ARG A 232 27.49 -7.01 22.54
C ARG A 232 27.18 -7.91 23.74
N PRO A 233 27.15 -7.38 24.98
CA PRO A 233 26.71 -8.17 26.12
C PRO A 233 25.25 -8.60 25.93
N GLY A 234 24.92 -9.76 26.46
CA GLY A 234 23.52 -10.15 26.61
C GLY A 234 22.78 -9.15 27.48
N HIS A 235 21.47 -9.05 27.32
CA HIS A 235 20.65 -8.17 28.14
C HIS A 235 19.42 -8.93 28.62
N TYR A 236 18.90 -8.52 29.77
CA TYR A 236 17.67 -9.06 30.33
C TYR A 236 16.48 -8.34 29.72
N GLU A 237 15.37 -9.05 29.59
CA GLU A 237 14.10 -8.47 29.20
C GLU A 237 13.54 -7.55 30.29
N ALA A 238 12.62 -6.66 29.89
CA ALA A 238 11.91 -5.82 30.84
C ALA A 238 11.13 -6.69 31.85
N GLY A 239 11.17 -6.33 33.13
CA GLY A 239 10.47 -7.06 34.19
C GLY A 239 8.95 -7.13 33.94
N LEU A 240 8.32 -8.25 34.32
CA LEU A 240 6.88 -8.48 34.09
C LEU A 240 5.99 -7.50 34.87
N ASN A 241 6.52 -6.86 35.91
CA ASN A 241 5.83 -5.82 36.69
C ASN A 241 5.49 -4.56 35.87
N GLY A 242 6.17 -4.34 34.74
CA GLY A 242 5.89 -3.22 33.83
C GLY A 242 4.76 -3.50 32.84
N ILE A 243 4.24 -4.73 32.77
CA ILE A 243 3.14 -5.10 31.89
C ILE A 243 1.85 -4.49 32.43
N VAL A 244 0.99 -3.99 31.55
CA VAL A 244 -0.37 -3.54 31.88
C VAL A 244 -1.35 -4.24 30.96
N LEU A 245 -2.33 -4.91 31.56
CA LEU A 245 -3.42 -5.60 30.86
C LEU A 245 -4.74 -4.91 31.24
N PRO A 246 -5.16 -3.88 30.47
CA PRO A 246 -6.41 -3.18 30.74
C PRO A 246 -7.65 -4.07 30.50
N PRO A 247 -8.84 -3.64 30.95
CA PRO A 247 -10.08 -4.29 30.56
C PRO A 247 -10.37 -4.08 29.06
N GLY A 248 -11.00 -5.07 28.43
CA GLY A 248 -11.52 -4.97 27.07
C GLY A 248 -12.73 -4.04 26.97
N PHE A 249 -13.56 -3.98 28.02
CA PHE A 249 -14.73 -3.09 28.05
C PHE A 249 -14.53 -1.87 28.94
N ALA A 250 -15.17 -0.76 28.54
CA ALA A 250 -15.22 0.45 29.34
C ALA A 250 -15.77 0.15 30.75
N ARG A 251 -15.15 0.75 31.77
CA ARG A 251 -15.44 0.55 33.20
C ARG A 251 -15.13 -0.86 33.74
N GLY A 252 -14.47 -1.73 32.96
CA GLY A 252 -13.95 -2.99 33.47
C GLY A 252 -12.80 -2.80 34.47
N ALA A 253 -12.41 -3.89 35.13
CA ALA A 253 -11.21 -3.93 35.97
C ALA A 253 -10.00 -4.35 35.14
N ALA A 254 -8.82 -3.79 35.45
CA ALA A 254 -7.58 -4.25 34.85
C ALA A 254 -7.30 -5.70 35.28
N HIS A 255 -6.86 -6.53 34.33
CA HIS A 255 -6.42 -7.90 34.58
C HIS A 255 -5.01 -7.92 35.18
N TRP A 256 -4.21 -6.89 34.88
CA TRP A 256 -2.89 -6.69 35.47
C TRP A 256 -2.44 -5.21 35.37
N PRO A 257 -1.78 -4.62 36.38
CA PRO A 257 -1.68 -5.15 37.75
C PRO A 257 -3.07 -5.26 38.38
N ARG A 258 -3.27 -6.27 39.23
CA ARG A 258 -4.54 -6.42 39.95
C ARG A 258 -4.68 -5.31 40.97
N LYS A 259 -5.89 -4.76 41.13
CA LYS A 259 -6.17 -3.86 42.25
C LYS A 259 -6.00 -4.67 43.54
N SER A 260 -5.09 -4.22 44.39
CA SER A 260 -4.92 -4.68 45.78
C SER A 260 -6.17 -4.41 46.59
#